data_AF-X1TRI3-F1
#
_entry.id   AF-X1TRI3-F1
#
_cell.length_a   1.000
_cell.length_b   1.000
_cell.length_c   1.000
_cell.angle_alpha   90.00
_cell.angle_beta   90.00
_cell.angle_gamma   90.00
#
_symmetry.space_group_name_H-M   'P 1'
#
loop_
_entity.id
_entity.type
_entity.pdbx_description
1 polymer ?
#
loop_
_entity_poly.entity_id
_entity_poly.type
_entity_poly.pdbx_seq_one_letter_code
_entity_poly.pdbx_strand_id
1 'polypeptide(L)' 'MINPKDYIKNNQLKIIVKPNSPKTEIVKAEKDRLRVNVKAPPEQNKANKEII' A
#
# COMPACT_ATOMS: atom_id res chain seq x y z
N MET A 1 -7.98 11.02 -9.78
CA MET A 1 -8.15 9.69 -9.15
C MET A 1 -6.88 8.89 -9.37
N ILE A 2 -6.35 8.24 -8.33
CA ILE A 2 -5.17 7.35 -8.47
C ILE A 2 -5.68 6.00 -8.96
N ASN A 3 -5.27 5.61 -10.16
CA ASN A 3 -5.63 4.33 -10.73
C ASN A 3 -4.45 3.34 -10.53
N PRO A 4 -4.61 2.28 -9.72
CA PRO A 4 -3.48 1.42 -9.33
C PRO A 4 -2.90 0.61 -10.51
N LYS A 5 -3.68 0.41 -11.57
CA LYS A 5 -3.24 -0.30 -12.79
C LYS A 5 -2.06 0.39 -13.49
N ASP A 6 -1.99 1.72 -13.42
CA ASP A 6 -0.91 2.51 -14.04
C ASP A 6 0.46 2.28 -13.38
N TYR A 7 0.50 1.63 -12.21
CA TYR A 7 1.73 1.37 -11.44
C TYR A 7 2.14 -0.10 -11.44
N ILE A 8 1.39 -0.98 -12.13
CA ILE A 8 1.73 -2.39 -12.28
C ILE A 8 2.75 -2.51 -13.42
N LYS A 9 3.97 -2.96 -13.08
CA LYS A 9 5.03 -3.21 -14.06
C LYS A 9 5.48 -4.66 -13.94
N ASN A 10 5.56 -5.38 -15.05
CA ASN A 10 5.94 -6.81 -15.08
C ASN A 10 5.12 -7.67 -14.11
N ASN A 11 3.81 -7.42 -14.01
CA ASN A 11 2.91 -8.09 -13.08
C ASN A 11 3.27 -7.90 -11.59
N GLN A 12 4.07 -6.88 -11.26
CA GLN A 12 4.44 -6.51 -9.90
C GLN A 12 3.97 -5.09 -9.60
N LEU A 13 3.46 -4.90 -8.38
CA LEU A 13 3.09 -3.59 -7.86
C LEU A 13 4.01 -3.24 -6.69
N LYS A 14 4.77 -2.16 -6.82
CA LYS A 14 5.57 -1.66 -5.69
C LYS A 14 4.72 -0.76 -4.83
N ILE A 15 4.67 -1.07 -3.55
CA ILE A 15 3.96 -0.27 -2.55
C ILE A 15 4.87 0.09 -1.38
N ILE A 16 4.60 1.25 -0.78
CA ILE A 16 5.18 1.66 0.49
C ILE A 16 4.06 1.59 1.52
N VAL A 17 4.17 0.65 2.45
CA VAL A 17 3.18 0.43 3.50
C VAL A 17 3.51 1.30 4.70
N LYS A 18 2.55 2.10 5.16
CA LYS A 18 2.62 2.82 6.43
C LYS A 18 1.61 2.19 7.40
N PRO A 19 2.05 1.26 8.26
CA PRO A 19 1.18 0.61 9.25
C PRO A 19 0.81 1.59 10.38
N ASN A 20 -0.09 1.17 11.28
CA ASN A 20 -0.64 2.00 12.38
C ASN A 20 -1.34 3.29 11.90
N SER A 21 -1.94 3.29 10.72
CA SER A 21 -2.74 4.41 10.26
C SER A 21 -4.15 4.38 10.87
N PRO A 22 -4.87 5.50 10.98
CA PRO A 22 -6.24 5.49 11.52
C PRO A 22 -7.21 4.69 10.65
N LYS A 23 -6.94 4.59 9.34
CA LYS A 23 -7.70 3.84 8.34
C LYS A 23 -6.78 3.31 7.25
N THR A 24 -7.23 2.29 6.53
CA THR A 24 -6.53 1.70 5.39
C THR A 24 -6.90 2.48 4.11
N GLU A 25 -5.94 3.13 3.46
CA GLU A 25 -6.18 3.97 2.28
C GLU A 25 -4.93 4.14 1.41
N ILE A 26 -5.13 4.35 0.11
CA ILE A 26 -4.05 4.74 -0.81
C ILE A 26 -3.91 6.26 -0.74
N VAL A 27 -2.80 6.72 -0.16
CA VAL A 27 -2.61 8.14 0.17
C VAL A 27 -2.06 8.93 -1.01
N LYS A 28 -1.07 8.35 -1.70
CA LYS A 28 -0.30 9.07 -2.72
C LYS A 28 0.39 8.10 -3.66
N ALA A 29 0.44 8.47 -4.93
CA ALA A 29 1.32 7.82 -5.89
C ALA A 29 2.65 8.59 -5.98
N GLU A 30 3.76 7.87 -5.85
CA GLU A 30 5.12 8.40 -5.99
C GLU A 30 5.83 7.68 -7.12
N LYS A 31 5.86 8.28 -8.32
CA LYS A 31 6.55 7.83 -9.55
C LYS A 31 6.38 6.35 -9.92
N ASP A 32 7.00 5.44 -9.19
CA ASP A 32 7.01 3.98 -9.41
C ASP A 32 6.37 3.19 -8.26
N ARG A 33 5.78 3.87 -7.26
CA ARG A 33 5.31 3.27 -6.01
C ARG A 33 3.99 3.87 -5.54
N LEU A 34 3.14 3.06 -4.92
CA LEU A 34 1.93 3.54 -4.23
C LEU A 34 2.16 3.57 -2.72
N ARG A 35 1.87 4.70 -2.07
CA ARG A 35 1.87 4.81 -0.62
C ARG A 35 0.51 4.35 -0.08
N VAL A 36 0.52 3.27 0.66
CA VAL A 36 -0.66 2.67 1.28
C VAL A 36 -0.55 2.81 2.78
N ASN A 37 -1.47 3.55 3.37
CA ASN A 37 -1.67 3.55 4.81
C ASN A 37 -2.48 2.32 5.16
N VAL A 38 -2.08 1.60 6.20
CA VAL A 38 -2.74 0.38 6.66
C VAL A 38 -3.08 0.55 8.13
N LYS A 39 -4.32 0.25 8.49
CA LYS A 39 -4.79 0.37 9.88
C LYS A 39 -4.17 -0.68 10.77
N ALA A 40 -3.94 -1.88 10.24
CA ALA A 40 -3.31 -2.95 10.98
C ALA A 40 -1.93 -2.56 11.53
N PRO A 41 -1.59 -3.05 12.74
CA PRO A 41 -0.28 -2.85 13.31
C PRO A 41 0.80 -3.58 12.50
N PRO A 42 2.06 -3.09 12.54
CA PRO A 42 3.19 -3.74 11.87
C PRO A 42 3.53 -5.10 12.50
N GLU A 43 3.10 -5.33 13.75
CA GLU A 43 3.39 -6.54 14.50
C GLU A 43 2.82 -7.80 13.84
N GLN A 44 3.58 -8.89 13.92
CA GLN A 44 3.19 -10.22 13.44
C GLN A 44 2.74 -10.26 11.96
N ASN A 45 3.31 -9.40 11.11
CA ASN A 45 3.02 -9.42 9.66
C ASN A 45 1.55 -9.05 9.32
N LYS A 46 0.79 -8.47 10.28
CA LYS A 46 -0.64 -8.17 10.12
C LYS A 46 -0.90 -7.16 9.00
N ALA A 47 -0.07 -6.12 8.91
CA ALA A 47 -0.19 -5.13 7.83
C ALA A 47 0.03 -5.74 6.44
N ASN A 48 0.91 -6.73 6.29
CA ASN A 48 1.12 -7.36 4.97
C ASN A 48 -0.02 -8.33 4.63
N LYS A 49 -0.54 -9.07 5.62
CA LYS A 49 -1.72 -9.95 5.41
C LYS A 49 -2.97 -9.18 5.01
N GLU A 50 -3.12 -7.94 5.49
CA GLU A 50 -4.25 -7.07 5.14
C GLU A 50 -4.16 -6.52 3.70
N ILE A 51 -3.01 -6.66 3.04
CA ILE A 51 -2.78 -6.19 1.66
C ILE A 51 -2.97 -7.31 0.62
N ILE A 52 -2.84 -8.58 1.01
CA ILE A 52 -2.98 -9.74 0.13
C ILE A 52 -4.45 -9.96 -0.25
#